data_AF-A0A8T3LW09-F1
#
_entry.id   AF-A0A8T3LW09-F1
#
_cell.length_a   1.000
_cell.length_b   1.000
_cell.length_c   1.000
_cell.angle_alpha   90.00
_cell.angle_beta   90.00
_cell.angle_gamma   90.00
#
_symmetry.space_group_name_H-M   'P 1'
#
loop_
_entity.id
_entity.type
_entity.pdbx_description
1 polymer ?
#
loop_
_entity_poly.entity_id
_entity_poly.type
_entity_poly.pdbx_seq_one_letter_code
_entity_poly.pdbx_strand_id
1 'polypeptide(L)'
;PRATQILVEAVDLARNVGDRGMFNWLAGTAAAALYEEGRDWDAHAAVMAQALEAATLRADRQRLTSLASLVEFARGERLDENLSRVTELVGENTDVADLFALYMVRSHHGLVSGDLDTAYRSAMDVYDLHSQNPEVPTDAALHPAIWSRDLDRTRAVAKVAHDLRTTGPLTRTIVDHADAAVAALEGRTAEAVTGFRAARTTLLRFEQAFTAARYAVDAAVLLPDHPEVRAWADDARLVLEGLRARPYLEKLDEALAAPPSADRSSSVEARFEAPTGG
;
A
#
# COMPACT_ATOMS: atom_id res chain seq x y z
N PRO A 1 -7.81 -13.17 10.53
CA PRO A 1 -6.95 -14.38 10.38
C PRO A 1 -6.41 -14.90 11.72
N ARG A 2 -6.26 -16.22 11.88
CA ARG A 2 -5.73 -16.81 13.14
C ARG A 2 -4.32 -16.33 13.49
N ALA A 3 -3.47 -16.08 12.49
CA ALA A 3 -2.11 -15.57 12.71
C ALA A 3 -2.11 -14.23 13.46
N THR A 4 -2.95 -13.29 13.04
CA THR A 4 -3.07 -11.96 13.67
C THR A 4 -3.69 -12.03 15.06
N GLN A 5 -4.65 -12.93 15.28
CA GLN A 5 -5.18 -13.19 16.63
C GLN A 5 -4.08 -13.66 17.59
N ILE A 6 -3.19 -14.56 17.14
CA ILE A 6 -2.05 -15.02 17.95
C ILE A 6 -1.11 -13.86 18.29
N LEU A 7 -0.86 -12.94 17.35
CA LEU A 7 -0.05 -11.74 17.63
C LEU A 7 -0.69 -10.87 18.72
N VAL A 8 -1.99 -10.60 18.63
CA VAL A 8 -2.71 -9.80 19.63
C VAL A 8 -2.74 -10.49 21.00
N GLU A 9 -3.03 -11.80 21.04
CA GLU A 9 -2.98 -12.60 22.28
C GLU A 9 -1.56 -12.57 22.91
N ALA A 10 -0.52 -12.62 22.08
CA ALA A 10 0.86 -12.56 22.54
C ALA A 10 1.26 -11.18 23.09
N VAL A 11 0.71 -10.08 22.53
CA VAL A 11 0.89 -8.71 23.07
C VAL A 11 0.40 -8.67 24.52
N ASP A 12 -0.80 -9.20 24.78
CA ASP A 12 -1.37 -9.22 26.13
C ASP A 12 -0.55 -10.09 27.09
N LEU A 13 -0.07 -11.25 26.62
CA LEU A 13 0.80 -12.11 27.42
C LEU A 13 2.11 -11.42 27.79
N ALA A 14 2.80 -10.81 26.81
CA ALA A 14 4.05 -10.09 27.03
C ALA A 14 3.87 -8.93 28.04
N ARG A 15 2.75 -8.20 27.95
CA ARG A 15 2.37 -7.17 28.91
C ARG A 15 2.21 -7.75 30.33
N ASN A 16 1.49 -8.86 30.46
CA ASN A 16 1.17 -9.46 31.76
C ASN A 16 2.40 -10.01 32.49
N VAL A 17 3.39 -10.55 31.75
CA VAL A 17 4.64 -11.05 32.36
C VAL A 17 5.69 -9.96 32.56
N GLY A 18 5.43 -8.73 32.09
CA GLY A 18 6.34 -7.59 32.22
C GLY A 18 7.53 -7.61 31.25
N ASP A 19 7.48 -8.40 30.18
CA ASP A 19 8.52 -8.41 29.14
C ASP A 19 8.30 -7.25 28.16
N ARG A 20 8.91 -6.11 28.48
CA ARG A 20 8.77 -4.85 27.74
C ARG A 20 9.32 -4.94 26.32
N GLY A 21 10.43 -5.64 26.12
CA GLY A 21 11.04 -5.78 24.79
C GLY A 21 10.14 -6.59 23.86
N MET A 22 9.64 -7.72 24.36
CA MET A 22 8.70 -8.55 23.61
C MET A 22 7.37 -7.83 23.36
N PHE A 23 6.86 -7.10 24.36
CA PHE A 23 5.65 -6.29 24.22
C PHE A 23 5.79 -5.24 23.09
N ASN A 24 6.87 -4.46 23.09
CA ASN A 24 7.12 -3.44 22.05
C ASN A 24 7.22 -4.09 20.66
N TRP A 25 7.96 -5.20 20.56
CA TRP A 25 8.14 -5.90 19.29
C TRP A 25 6.82 -6.46 18.75
N LEU A 26 6.04 -7.14 19.59
CA LEU A 26 4.74 -7.72 19.22
C LEU A 26 3.72 -6.65 18.88
N ALA A 27 3.67 -5.54 19.64
CA ALA A 27 2.74 -4.44 19.36
C ALA A 27 2.96 -3.85 17.96
N GLY A 28 4.24 -3.61 17.59
CA GLY A 28 4.59 -3.17 16.24
C GLY A 28 4.22 -4.19 15.18
N THR A 29 4.56 -5.47 15.39
CA THR A 29 4.26 -6.53 14.40
C THR A 29 2.75 -6.72 14.19
N ALA A 30 1.97 -6.67 15.27
CA ALA A 30 0.50 -6.68 15.19
C ALA A 30 -0.04 -5.44 14.45
N ALA A 31 0.60 -4.28 14.57
CA ALA A 31 0.17 -3.06 13.88
C ALA A 31 0.22 -3.23 12.36
N ALA A 32 1.30 -3.81 11.83
CA ALA A 32 1.41 -4.07 10.39
C ALA A 32 0.30 -5.01 9.88
N ALA A 33 0.01 -6.08 10.63
CA ALA A 33 -1.04 -7.03 10.24
C ALA A 33 -2.46 -6.40 10.32
N LEU A 34 -2.76 -5.70 11.42
CA LEU A 34 -4.07 -5.05 11.61
C LEU A 34 -4.30 -3.88 10.65
N TYR A 35 -3.22 -3.21 10.23
CA TYR A 35 -3.26 -2.20 9.18
C TYR A 35 -3.80 -2.78 7.86
N GLU A 36 -3.21 -3.86 7.36
CA GLU A 36 -3.64 -4.48 6.10
C GLU A 36 -5.03 -5.12 6.20
N GLU A 37 -5.38 -5.65 7.38
CA GLU A 37 -6.72 -6.20 7.64
C GLU A 37 -7.82 -5.13 7.70
N GLY A 38 -7.48 -3.89 8.05
CA GLY A 38 -8.48 -2.83 8.16
C GLY A 38 -9.47 -3.04 9.31
N ARG A 39 -9.01 -3.56 10.45
CA ARG A 39 -9.86 -3.76 11.64
C ARG A 39 -9.17 -3.33 12.92
N ASP A 40 -9.97 -2.96 13.90
CA ASP A 40 -9.53 -2.64 15.27
C ASP A 40 -8.45 -1.54 15.35
N TRP A 41 -8.36 -0.66 14.33
CA TRP A 41 -7.31 0.37 14.25
C TRP A 41 -7.26 1.27 15.48
N ASP A 42 -8.41 1.69 16.01
CA ASP A 42 -8.47 2.57 17.19
C ASP A 42 -8.02 1.86 18.46
N ALA A 43 -8.43 0.61 18.65
CA ALA A 43 -7.99 -0.20 19.78
C ALA A 43 -6.48 -0.44 19.73
N HIS A 44 -5.94 -0.76 18.55
CA HIS A 44 -4.52 -1.00 18.39
C HIS A 44 -3.68 0.27 18.45
N ALA A 45 -4.19 1.41 17.97
CA ALA A 45 -3.53 2.71 18.12
C ALA A 45 -3.30 3.05 19.60
N ALA A 46 -4.27 2.74 20.48
CA ALA A 46 -4.09 2.90 21.92
C ALA A 46 -2.98 1.99 22.48
N VAL A 47 -2.86 0.75 21.99
CA VAL A 47 -1.76 -0.16 22.35
C VAL A 47 -0.41 0.39 21.89
N MET A 48 -0.33 0.90 20.66
CA MET A 48 0.88 1.52 20.12
C MET A 48 1.31 2.76 20.90
N ALA A 49 0.35 3.59 21.33
CA ALA A 49 0.64 4.74 22.17
C ALA A 49 1.24 4.33 23.53
N GLN A 50 0.69 3.30 24.17
CA GLN A 50 1.26 2.74 25.41
C GLN A 50 2.67 2.18 25.20
N ALA A 51 2.89 1.44 24.11
CA ALA A 51 4.20 0.90 23.76
C ALA A 51 5.22 2.03 23.53
N LEU A 52 4.83 3.10 22.83
CA LEU A 52 5.68 4.28 22.61
C LEU A 52 6.05 4.99 23.91
N GLU A 53 5.10 5.14 24.84
CA GLU A 53 5.37 5.74 26.16
C GLU A 53 6.34 4.88 26.98
N ALA A 54 6.17 3.55 26.92
CA ALA A 54 7.02 2.60 27.63
C ALA A 54 8.38 2.35 26.93
N ALA A 55 8.56 2.73 25.67
CA ALA A 55 9.79 2.47 24.95
C ALA A 55 10.94 3.37 25.45
N THR A 56 12.03 2.74 25.89
CA THR A 56 13.25 3.44 26.33
C THR A 56 14.37 3.38 25.30
N LEU A 57 14.42 2.32 24.50
CA LEU A 57 15.42 2.14 23.45
C LEU A 57 15.06 2.95 22.21
N ARG A 58 16.09 3.55 21.58
CA ARG A 58 15.92 4.31 20.33
C ARG A 58 15.30 3.45 19.22
N ALA A 59 15.78 2.22 19.03
CA ALA A 59 15.29 1.31 18.01
C ALA A 59 13.80 0.97 18.21
N ASP A 60 13.36 0.72 19.45
CA ASP A 60 11.94 0.49 19.75
C ASP A 60 11.10 1.73 19.43
N ARG A 61 11.55 2.92 19.86
CA ARG A 61 10.85 4.19 19.58
C ARG A 61 10.72 4.44 18.08
N GLN A 62 11.80 4.22 17.34
CA GLN A 62 11.83 4.35 15.88
C GLN A 62 10.81 3.40 15.25
N ARG A 63 10.93 2.09 15.51
CA ARG A 63 10.05 1.06 14.94
C ARG A 63 8.58 1.33 15.26
N LEU A 64 8.27 1.59 16.52
CA LEU A 64 6.91 1.85 16.96
C LEU A 64 6.35 3.13 16.33
N THR A 65 7.15 4.20 16.20
CA THR A 65 6.71 5.43 15.55
C THR A 65 6.40 5.17 14.08
N SER A 66 7.30 4.50 13.36
CA SER A 66 7.10 4.17 11.94
C SER A 66 5.85 3.30 11.70
N LEU A 67 5.59 2.32 12.57
CA LEU A 67 4.44 1.43 12.44
C LEU A 67 3.13 2.07 12.88
N ALA A 68 3.15 2.93 13.91
CA ALA A 68 1.97 3.73 14.29
C ALA A 68 1.58 4.71 13.18
N SER A 69 2.59 5.25 12.47
CA SER A 69 2.38 6.19 11.36
C SER A 69 1.57 5.59 10.21
N LEU A 70 1.54 4.26 10.02
CA LEU A 70 0.77 3.63 8.94
C LEU A 70 -0.73 3.98 9.02
N VAL A 71 -1.32 3.82 10.21
CA VAL A 71 -2.73 4.13 10.45
C VAL A 71 -2.99 5.63 10.37
N GLU A 72 -2.14 6.45 10.99
CA GLU A 72 -2.26 7.91 10.97
C GLU A 72 -2.16 8.44 9.52
N PHE A 73 -1.22 7.92 8.72
CA PHE A 73 -1.06 8.30 7.31
C PHE A 73 -2.24 7.88 6.46
N ALA A 74 -2.76 6.66 6.65
CA ALA A 74 -3.96 6.23 5.95
C ALA A 74 -5.17 7.10 6.25
N ARG A 75 -5.21 7.76 7.43
CA ARG A 75 -6.23 8.75 7.80
C ARG A 75 -5.91 10.18 7.34
N GLY A 76 -4.69 10.41 6.84
CA GLY A 76 -4.20 11.75 6.52
C GLY A 76 -3.94 12.60 7.76
N GLU A 77 -3.52 11.97 8.86
CA GLU A 77 -3.24 12.58 10.16
C GLU A 77 -1.72 12.62 10.40
N ARG A 78 -1.23 13.73 10.97
CA ARG A 78 0.15 13.87 11.51
C ARG A 78 1.27 13.50 10.53
N LEU A 79 1.04 13.70 9.22
CA LEU A 79 1.97 13.35 8.13
C LEU A 79 3.39 13.87 8.38
N ASP A 80 3.53 15.19 8.47
CA ASP A 80 4.83 15.85 8.59
C ASP A 80 5.48 15.62 9.96
N GLU A 81 4.67 15.60 11.02
CA GLU A 81 5.15 15.36 12.39
C GLU A 81 5.82 13.99 12.51
N ASN A 82 5.16 12.94 12.03
CA ASN A 82 5.67 11.58 12.09
C ASN A 82 6.89 11.38 11.18
N LEU A 83 6.86 11.94 9.95
CA LEU A 83 8.02 11.89 9.07
C LEU A 83 9.23 12.59 9.71
N SER A 84 9.03 13.77 10.30
CA SER A 84 10.08 14.51 11.00
C SER A 84 10.63 13.70 12.18
N ARG A 85 9.74 13.11 13.00
CA ARG A 85 10.13 12.30 14.17
C ARG A 85 10.91 11.04 13.79
N VAL A 86 10.49 10.32 12.76
CA VAL A 86 11.22 9.14 12.27
C VAL A 86 12.58 9.55 11.69
N THR A 87 12.62 10.65 10.95
CA THR A 87 13.88 11.21 10.42
C THR A 87 14.86 11.55 11.55
N GLU A 88 14.39 12.20 12.62
CA GLU A 88 15.21 12.52 13.79
C GLU A 88 15.71 11.26 14.51
N LEU A 89 14.83 10.27 14.72
CA LEU A 89 15.17 9.02 15.40
C LEU A 89 16.20 8.17 14.63
N VAL A 90 16.18 8.23 13.30
CA VAL A 90 17.17 7.56 12.44
C VAL A 90 18.47 8.36 12.41
N GLY A 91 18.40 9.68 12.28
CA GLY A 91 19.57 10.56 12.25
C GLY A 91 20.55 10.18 11.14
N GLU A 92 21.83 10.05 11.49
CA GLU A 92 22.90 9.63 10.56
C GLU A 92 23.12 8.10 10.54
N ASN A 93 22.25 7.30 11.16
CA ASN A 93 22.43 5.86 11.20
C ASN A 93 22.23 5.23 9.81
N THR A 94 23.13 4.32 9.45
CA THR A 94 23.10 3.57 8.19
C THR A 94 22.64 2.12 8.36
N ASP A 95 22.12 1.76 9.54
CA ASP A 95 21.53 0.45 9.76
C ASP A 95 20.36 0.19 8.78
N VAL A 96 20.33 -1.00 8.19
CA VAL A 96 19.37 -1.36 7.15
C VAL A 96 17.92 -1.30 7.66
N ALA A 97 17.67 -1.68 8.93
CA ALA A 97 16.31 -1.63 9.48
C ALA A 97 15.84 -0.20 9.73
N ASP A 98 16.75 0.68 10.18
CA ASP A 98 16.47 2.10 10.37
C ASP A 98 16.19 2.79 9.01
N LEU A 99 17.02 2.53 8.00
CA LEU A 99 16.82 3.07 6.65
C LEU A 99 15.55 2.53 5.98
N PHE A 100 15.26 1.23 6.13
CA PHE A 100 14.02 0.62 5.68
C PHE A 100 12.82 1.41 6.22
N ALA A 101 12.78 1.64 7.53
CA ALA A 101 11.64 2.28 8.15
C ALA A 101 11.52 3.77 7.75
N LEU A 102 12.63 4.50 7.62
CA LEU A 102 12.63 5.88 7.14
C LEU A 102 12.06 5.99 5.74
N TYR A 103 12.55 5.18 4.80
CA TYR A 103 12.12 5.25 3.42
C TYR A 103 10.68 4.72 3.23
N MET A 104 10.24 3.72 3.99
CA MET A 104 8.83 3.32 3.97
C MET A 104 7.92 4.44 4.48
N VAL A 105 8.31 5.16 5.54
CA VAL A 105 7.53 6.33 6.04
C VAL A 105 7.51 7.45 5.00
N ARG A 106 8.64 7.74 4.34
CA ARG A 106 8.68 8.70 3.20
C ARG A 106 7.80 8.26 2.04
N SER A 107 7.79 6.97 1.73
CA SER A 107 6.98 6.42 0.65
C SER A 107 5.49 6.65 0.90
N HIS A 108 5.01 6.27 2.08
CA HIS A 108 3.60 6.45 2.46
C HIS A 108 3.23 7.93 2.57
N HIS A 109 4.10 8.76 3.17
CA HIS A 109 3.90 10.21 3.25
C HIS A 109 3.75 10.83 1.85
N GLY A 110 4.66 10.51 0.93
CA GLY A 110 4.60 11.00 -0.45
C GLY A 110 3.30 10.56 -1.15
N LEU A 111 2.89 9.31 -0.96
CA LEU A 111 1.65 8.78 -1.57
C LEU A 111 0.42 9.58 -1.12
N VAL A 112 0.27 9.78 0.20
CA VAL A 112 -0.93 10.44 0.77
C VAL A 112 -0.90 11.97 0.62
N SER A 113 0.28 12.58 0.45
CA SER A 113 0.43 14.02 0.18
C SER A 113 0.40 14.38 -1.30
N GLY A 114 0.40 13.37 -2.19
CA GLY A 114 0.41 13.56 -3.65
C GLY A 114 1.80 13.76 -4.26
N ASP A 115 2.88 13.69 -3.48
CA ASP A 115 4.25 13.61 -4.00
C ASP A 115 4.58 12.17 -4.44
N LEU A 116 3.95 11.77 -5.55
CA LEU A 116 4.06 10.42 -6.10
C LEU A 116 5.49 10.06 -6.55
N ASP A 117 6.31 11.05 -6.87
CA ASP A 117 7.69 10.81 -7.26
C ASP A 117 8.56 10.39 -6.08
N THR A 118 8.50 11.16 -4.98
CA THR A 118 9.17 10.79 -3.73
C THR A 118 8.63 9.47 -3.19
N ALA A 119 7.31 9.24 -3.31
CA ALA A 119 6.67 8.01 -2.87
C ALA A 119 7.28 6.77 -3.54
N TYR A 120 7.36 6.81 -4.88
CA TYR A 120 7.90 5.74 -5.70
C TYR A 120 9.40 5.52 -5.43
N ARG A 121 10.20 6.59 -5.50
CA ARG A 121 11.66 6.48 -5.31
C ARG A 121 12.00 5.92 -3.93
N SER A 122 11.34 6.40 -2.88
CA SER A 122 11.59 5.92 -1.52
C SER A 122 11.26 4.43 -1.37
N ALA A 123 10.17 3.93 -1.97
CA ALA A 123 9.85 2.50 -1.93
C ALA A 123 10.90 1.66 -2.70
N MET A 124 11.32 2.12 -3.88
CA MET A 124 12.36 1.43 -4.66
C MET A 124 13.73 1.44 -3.97
N ASP A 125 14.09 2.54 -3.30
CA ASP A 125 15.31 2.62 -2.49
C ASP A 125 15.32 1.55 -1.38
N VAL A 126 14.16 1.24 -0.77
CA VAL A 126 14.04 0.16 0.23
C VAL A 126 14.24 -1.22 -0.38
N TYR A 127 13.72 -1.45 -1.58
CA TYR A 127 13.92 -2.72 -2.29
C TYR A 127 15.42 -2.97 -2.53
N ASP A 128 16.16 -1.95 -2.95
CA ASP A 128 17.60 -2.04 -3.21
C ASP A 128 18.45 -2.26 -1.95
N LEU A 129 17.90 -2.02 -0.74
CA LEU A 129 18.56 -2.38 0.52
C LEU A 129 18.58 -3.91 0.78
N HIS A 130 17.94 -4.73 -0.06
CA HIS A 130 17.84 -6.18 0.08
C HIS A 130 17.26 -6.60 1.45
N SER A 131 16.19 -5.93 1.87
CA SER A 131 15.52 -6.21 3.14
C SER A 131 14.93 -7.63 3.20
N GLN A 132 14.59 -8.10 4.41
CA GLN A 132 14.02 -9.44 4.61
C GLN A 132 12.64 -9.65 3.98
N ASN A 133 11.90 -8.56 3.72
CA ASN A 133 10.52 -8.59 3.22
C ASN A 133 10.42 -7.73 1.94
N PRO A 134 11.07 -8.11 0.82
CA PRO A 134 11.11 -7.31 -0.40
C PRO A 134 9.73 -7.11 -1.04
N GLU A 135 8.75 -7.93 -0.69
CA GLU A 135 7.36 -7.78 -1.12
C GLU A 135 6.71 -6.49 -0.61
N VAL A 136 7.06 -6.03 0.60
CA VAL A 136 6.49 -4.82 1.21
C VAL A 136 6.82 -3.55 0.41
N PRO A 137 8.10 -3.23 0.13
CA PRO A 137 8.42 -2.07 -0.69
C PRO A 137 7.95 -2.21 -2.15
N THR A 138 7.88 -3.44 -2.68
CA THR A 138 7.36 -3.68 -4.03
C THR A 138 5.89 -3.28 -4.15
N ASP A 139 5.06 -3.71 -3.19
CA ASP A 139 3.64 -3.32 -3.14
C ASP A 139 3.50 -1.80 -2.93
N ALA A 140 4.29 -1.21 -2.02
CA ALA A 140 4.27 0.23 -1.77
C ALA A 140 4.67 1.08 -2.98
N ALA A 141 5.62 0.61 -3.81
CA ALA A 141 6.04 1.31 -5.03
C ALA A 141 4.97 1.29 -6.13
N LEU A 142 4.07 0.30 -6.11
CA LEU A 142 3.08 0.11 -7.16
C LEU A 142 2.00 1.20 -7.14
N HIS A 143 1.51 1.58 -5.96
CA HIS A 143 0.50 2.63 -5.80
C HIS A 143 0.88 3.98 -6.46
N PRO A 144 2.03 4.61 -6.13
CA PRO A 144 2.38 5.88 -6.75
C PRO A 144 2.63 5.75 -8.26
N ALA A 145 3.16 4.62 -8.75
CA ALA A 145 3.33 4.37 -10.18
C ALA A 145 1.98 4.31 -10.93
N ILE A 146 0.97 3.67 -10.31
CA ILE A 146 -0.40 3.62 -10.82
C ILE A 146 -1.06 4.99 -10.76
N TRP A 147 -0.94 5.69 -9.63
CA TRP A 147 -1.59 7.00 -9.42
C TRP A 147 -1.02 8.08 -10.34
N SER A 148 0.25 7.97 -10.73
CA SER A 148 0.88 8.82 -11.75
C SER A 148 0.61 8.36 -13.18
N ARG A 149 -0.06 7.20 -13.37
CA ARG A 149 -0.27 6.53 -14.66
C ARG A 149 1.02 6.35 -15.47
N ASP A 150 2.13 6.07 -14.77
CA ASP A 150 3.44 5.90 -15.39
C ASP A 150 3.66 4.42 -15.75
N LEU A 151 3.51 4.09 -17.03
CA LEU A 151 3.64 2.73 -17.54
C LEU A 151 5.04 2.16 -17.34
N ASP A 152 6.08 2.98 -17.47
CA ASP A 152 7.46 2.50 -17.35
C ASP A 152 7.79 2.17 -15.89
N ARG A 153 7.38 3.02 -14.94
CA ARG A 153 7.47 2.70 -13.50
C ARG A 153 6.66 1.47 -13.14
N THR A 154 5.44 1.35 -13.66
CA THR A 154 4.57 0.19 -13.38
C THR A 154 5.20 -1.11 -13.91
N ARG A 155 5.79 -1.10 -15.11
CA ARG A 155 6.54 -2.25 -15.65
C ARG A 155 7.80 -2.57 -14.84
N ALA A 156 8.50 -1.56 -14.34
CA ALA A 156 9.67 -1.77 -13.48
C ALA A 156 9.29 -2.49 -12.19
N VAL A 157 8.20 -2.05 -11.53
CA VAL A 157 7.68 -2.72 -10.32
C VAL A 157 7.15 -4.12 -10.64
N ALA A 158 6.45 -4.30 -11.76
CA ALA A 158 5.98 -5.62 -12.19
C ALA A 158 7.13 -6.61 -12.38
N LYS A 159 8.23 -6.17 -13.01
CA LYS A 159 9.44 -6.99 -13.14
C LYS A 159 9.98 -7.40 -11.76
N VAL A 160 10.09 -6.44 -10.84
CA VAL A 160 10.53 -6.72 -9.47
C VAL A 160 9.60 -7.71 -8.77
N ALA A 161 8.27 -7.55 -8.92
CA ALA A 161 7.29 -8.46 -8.34
C ALA A 161 7.45 -9.90 -8.86
N HIS A 162 7.72 -10.09 -10.15
CA HIS A 162 8.00 -11.43 -10.73
C HIS A 162 9.32 -12.02 -10.26
N ASP A 163 10.31 -11.19 -9.90
CA ASP A 163 11.61 -11.64 -9.39
C ASP A 163 11.56 -12.05 -7.90
N LEU A 164 10.46 -11.76 -7.18
CA LEU A 164 10.26 -12.19 -5.80
C LEU A 164 10.21 -13.73 -5.73
N ARG A 165 11.06 -14.33 -4.87
CA ARG A 165 11.16 -15.79 -4.69
C ARG A 165 10.08 -16.40 -3.78
N THR A 166 8.99 -15.69 -3.58
CA THR A 166 7.90 -16.06 -2.67
C THR A 166 6.79 -16.80 -3.44
N THR A 167 6.20 -17.81 -2.81
CA THR A 167 5.19 -18.68 -3.47
C THR A 167 3.83 -18.66 -2.76
N GLY A 168 3.69 -17.84 -1.72
CA GLY A 168 2.45 -17.72 -0.95
C GLY A 168 1.33 -17.07 -1.75
N PRO A 169 0.06 -17.47 -1.57
CA PRO A 169 -1.07 -16.86 -2.26
C PRO A 169 -1.18 -15.34 -2.03
N LEU A 170 -0.85 -14.87 -0.83
CA LEU A 170 -0.83 -13.43 -0.52
C LEU A 170 0.26 -12.71 -1.32
N THR A 171 1.49 -13.23 -1.38
CA THR A 171 2.53 -12.54 -2.14
C THR A 171 2.28 -12.58 -3.64
N ARG A 172 1.56 -13.61 -4.14
CA ARG A 172 1.14 -13.66 -5.53
C ARG A 172 0.20 -12.52 -5.92
N THR A 173 -0.57 -11.94 -4.98
CA THR A 173 -1.46 -10.82 -5.31
C THR A 173 -0.72 -9.59 -5.76
N ILE A 174 0.53 -9.39 -5.36
CA ILE A 174 1.36 -8.27 -5.81
C ILE A 174 1.70 -8.42 -7.30
N VAL A 175 2.01 -9.64 -7.73
CA VAL A 175 2.26 -9.95 -9.15
C VAL A 175 0.98 -9.74 -9.96
N ASP A 176 -0.13 -10.32 -9.51
CA ASP A 176 -1.41 -10.19 -10.21
C ASP A 176 -1.88 -8.72 -10.28
N HIS A 177 -1.62 -7.94 -9.24
CA HIS A 177 -1.89 -6.49 -9.20
C HIS A 177 -1.00 -5.71 -10.19
N ALA A 178 0.31 -5.97 -10.19
CA ALA A 178 1.23 -5.28 -11.09
C ALA A 178 0.94 -5.60 -12.56
N ASP A 179 0.69 -6.87 -12.89
CA ASP A 179 0.31 -7.31 -14.23
C ASP A 179 -1.02 -6.67 -14.68
N ALA A 180 -2.01 -6.59 -13.78
CA ALA A 180 -3.28 -5.93 -14.06
C ALA A 180 -3.13 -4.44 -14.34
N ALA A 181 -2.27 -3.76 -13.57
CA ALA A 181 -1.97 -2.35 -13.76
C ALA A 181 -1.28 -2.08 -15.11
N VAL A 182 -0.27 -2.90 -15.47
CA VAL A 182 0.37 -2.84 -16.79
C VAL A 182 -0.65 -3.06 -17.90
N ALA A 183 -1.49 -4.10 -17.79
CA ALA A 183 -2.53 -4.38 -18.78
C ALA A 183 -3.51 -3.20 -18.94
N ALA A 184 -3.90 -2.55 -17.84
CA ALA A 184 -4.80 -1.40 -17.90
C ALA A 184 -4.15 -0.20 -18.61
N LEU A 185 -2.89 0.11 -18.29
CA LEU A 185 -2.13 1.20 -18.90
C LEU A 185 -1.82 0.94 -20.40
N GLU A 186 -1.77 -0.32 -20.82
CA GLU A 186 -1.66 -0.73 -22.22
C GLU A 186 -3.01 -0.80 -22.96
N GLY A 187 -4.12 -0.51 -22.29
CA GLY A 187 -5.47 -0.57 -22.87
C GLY A 187 -6.08 -1.98 -22.94
N ARG A 188 -5.41 -3.00 -22.39
CA ARG A 188 -5.89 -4.40 -22.30
C ARG A 188 -6.91 -4.57 -21.17
N THR A 189 -8.03 -3.86 -21.27
CA THR A 189 -9.03 -3.69 -20.20
C THR A 189 -9.56 -5.01 -19.62
N ALA A 190 -9.93 -5.99 -20.45
CA ALA A 190 -10.49 -7.25 -19.97
C ALA A 190 -9.49 -8.08 -19.13
N GLU A 191 -8.23 -8.04 -19.52
CA GLU A 191 -7.14 -8.70 -18.79
C GLU A 191 -6.87 -8.00 -17.47
N ALA A 192 -6.79 -6.67 -17.48
CA ALA A 192 -6.64 -5.86 -16.27
C ALA A 192 -7.73 -6.14 -15.23
N VAL A 193 -9.00 -6.10 -15.65
CA VAL A 193 -10.14 -6.40 -14.76
C VAL A 193 -10.02 -7.82 -14.20
N THR A 194 -9.60 -8.78 -15.01
CA THR A 194 -9.42 -10.16 -14.54
C THR A 194 -8.33 -10.27 -13.48
N GLY A 195 -7.18 -9.61 -13.68
CA GLY A 195 -6.08 -9.60 -12.72
C GLY A 195 -6.44 -8.89 -11.40
N PHE A 196 -7.03 -7.69 -11.48
CA PHE A 196 -7.51 -6.96 -10.29
C PHE A 196 -8.54 -7.78 -9.50
N ARG A 197 -9.48 -8.44 -10.19
CA ARG A 197 -10.47 -9.33 -9.54
C ARG A 197 -9.80 -10.47 -8.79
N ALA A 198 -8.82 -11.13 -9.40
CA ALA A 198 -8.11 -12.26 -8.81
C ALA A 198 -7.33 -11.85 -7.55
N ALA A 199 -6.59 -10.73 -7.62
CA ALA A 199 -5.87 -10.16 -6.50
C ALA A 199 -6.81 -9.80 -5.35
N ARG A 200 -7.89 -9.04 -5.64
CA ARG A 200 -8.89 -8.61 -4.63
C ARG A 200 -9.58 -9.80 -3.97
N THR A 201 -9.99 -10.80 -4.75
CA THR A 201 -10.64 -12.01 -4.23
C THR A 201 -9.74 -12.75 -3.24
N THR A 202 -8.44 -12.84 -3.55
CA THR A 202 -7.45 -13.47 -2.68
C THR A 202 -7.27 -12.67 -1.39
N LEU A 203 -7.10 -11.36 -1.47
CA LEU A 203 -6.96 -10.49 -0.29
C LEU A 203 -8.17 -10.60 0.64
N LEU A 204 -9.39 -10.51 0.11
CA LEU A 204 -10.61 -10.65 0.89
C LEU A 204 -10.75 -12.03 1.54
N ARG A 205 -10.34 -13.11 0.86
CA ARG A 205 -10.29 -14.46 1.42
C ARG A 205 -9.36 -14.56 2.64
N PHE A 206 -8.29 -13.77 2.67
CA PHE A 206 -7.34 -13.70 3.79
C PHE A 206 -7.63 -12.53 4.73
N GLU A 207 -8.84 -11.95 4.68
CA GLU A 207 -9.30 -10.86 5.52
C GLU A 207 -8.43 -9.59 5.44
N GLN A 208 -7.69 -9.40 4.35
CA GLN A 208 -6.88 -8.19 4.08
C GLN A 208 -7.76 -7.08 3.47
N ALA A 209 -8.79 -6.66 4.21
CA ALA A 209 -9.85 -5.82 3.66
C ALA A 209 -9.36 -4.43 3.25
N PHE A 210 -8.42 -3.85 4.00
CA PHE A 210 -7.88 -2.53 3.67
C PHE A 210 -6.96 -2.58 2.44
N THR A 211 -6.10 -3.61 2.31
CA THR A 211 -5.31 -3.84 1.09
C THR A 211 -6.21 -4.03 -0.13
N ALA A 212 -7.30 -4.81 0.02
CA ALA A 212 -8.27 -5.03 -1.04
C ALA A 212 -8.99 -3.73 -1.47
N ALA A 213 -9.26 -2.84 -0.51
CA ALA A 213 -9.82 -1.51 -0.79
C ALA A 213 -8.81 -0.61 -1.52
N ARG A 214 -7.53 -0.60 -1.11
CA ARG A 214 -6.44 0.11 -1.81
C ARG A 214 -6.35 -0.33 -3.28
N TYR A 215 -6.37 -1.64 -3.55
CA TYR A 215 -6.31 -2.16 -4.93
C TYR A 215 -7.55 -1.79 -5.76
N ALA A 216 -8.72 -1.62 -5.11
CA ALA A 216 -9.91 -1.11 -5.79
C ALA A 216 -9.75 0.39 -6.16
N VAL A 217 -9.09 1.19 -5.31
CA VAL A 217 -8.73 2.58 -5.65
C VAL A 217 -7.81 2.61 -6.87
N ASP A 218 -6.77 1.76 -6.89
CA ASP A 218 -5.85 1.65 -8.02
C ASP A 218 -6.56 1.27 -9.33
N ALA A 219 -7.46 0.27 -9.26
CA ALA A 219 -8.28 -0.12 -10.39
C ALA A 219 -9.17 1.04 -10.87
N ALA A 220 -9.81 1.78 -9.95
CA ALA A 220 -10.64 2.94 -10.28
C ALA A 220 -9.83 4.07 -10.93
N VAL A 221 -8.58 4.30 -10.50
CA VAL A 221 -7.67 5.27 -11.13
C VAL A 221 -7.41 4.93 -12.60
N LEU A 222 -7.26 3.66 -12.95
CA LEU A 222 -6.94 3.24 -14.32
C LEU A 222 -8.18 3.01 -15.20
N LEU A 223 -9.27 2.50 -14.61
CA LEU A 223 -10.47 2.02 -15.30
C LEU A 223 -11.78 2.59 -14.68
N PRO A 224 -11.92 3.93 -14.54
CA PRO A 224 -13.02 4.53 -13.78
C PRO A 224 -14.42 4.27 -14.36
N ASP A 225 -14.52 3.96 -15.65
CA ASP A 225 -15.79 3.72 -16.34
C ASP A 225 -16.18 2.24 -16.41
N HIS A 226 -15.30 1.32 -15.98
CA HIS A 226 -15.62 -0.10 -16.05
C HIS A 226 -16.66 -0.47 -14.98
N PRO A 227 -17.83 -1.05 -15.34
CA PRO A 227 -18.93 -1.27 -14.39
C PRO A 227 -18.53 -2.09 -13.16
N GLU A 228 -17.70 -3.11 -13.35
CA GLU A 228 -17.24 -3.95 -12.25
C GLU A 228 -16.26 -3.24 -11.31
N VAL A 229 -15.42 -2.35 -11.86
CA VAL A 229 -14.49 -1.54 -11.06
C VAL A 229 -15.27 -0.53 -10.22
N ARG A 230 -16.35 0.05 -10.77
CA ARG A 230 -17.28 0.90 -10.01
C ARG A 230 -17.94 0.15 -8.86
N ALA A 231 -18.36 -1.09 -9.06
CA ALA A 231 -18.89 -1.91 -7.97
C ALA A 231 -17.85 -2.17 -6.87
N TRP A 232 -16.59 -2.45 -7.23
CA TRP A 232 -15.51 -2.58 -6.24
C TRP A 232 -15.21 -1.27 -5.51
N ALA A 233 -15.31 -0.14 -6.20
CA ALA A 233 -15.14 1.18 -5.61
C ALA A 233 -16.22 1.48 -4.56
N ASP A 234 -17.48 1.12 -4.84
CA ASP A 234 -18.57 1.28 -3.87
C ASP A 234 -18.34 0.42 -2.61
N ASP A 235 -17.92 -0.84 -2.77
CA ASP A 235 -17.52 -1.69 -1.65
C ASP A 235 -16.33 -1.09 -0.87
N ALA A 236 -15.31 -0.61 -1.59
CA ALA A 236 -14.11 -0.06 -0.99
C ALA A 236 -14.41 1.22 -0.21
N ARG A 237 -15.31 2.07 -0.70
CA ARG A 237 -15.75 3.29 0.00
C ARG A 237 -16.24 2.97 1.42
N LEU A 238 -17.05 1.91 1.59
CA LEU A 238 -17.54 1.51 2.93
C LEU A 238 -16.40 1.17 3.90
N VAL A 239 -15.39 0.44 3.43
CA VAL A 239 -14.21 0.09 4.22
C VAL A 239 -13.41 1.35 4.57
N LEU A 240 -13.14 2.19 3.58
CA LEU A 240 -12.34 3.40 3.75
C LEU A 240 -13.03 4.43 4.68
N GLU A 241 -14.35 4.60 4.55
CA GLU A 241 -15.15 5.45 5.46
C GLU A 241 -15.10 4.95 6.89
N GLY A 242 -15.33 3.64 7.10
CA GLY A 242 -15.27 3.03 8.43
C GLY A 242 -13.90 3.18 9.10
N LEU A 243 -12.83 3.17 8.30
CA LEU A 243 -11.46 3.35 8.76
C LEU A 243 -11.02 4.82 8.88
N ARG A 244 -11.85 5.75 8.39
CA ARG A 244 -11.54 7.18 8.23
C ARG A 244 -10.34 7.43 7.32
N ALA A 245 -10.16 6.58 6.31
CA ALA A 245 -9.02 6.60 5.41
C ALA A 245 -9.13 7.70 4.33
N ARG A 246 -9.17 8.97 4.78
CA ARG A 246 -9.54 10.14 3.97
C ARG A 246 -8.73 10.30 2.67
N PRO A 247 -7.39 10.24 2.64
CA PRO A 247 -6.63 10.39 1.39
C PRO A 247 -7.03 9.38 0.31
N TYR A 248 -7.36 8.15 0.71
CA TYR A 248 -7.80 7.11 -0.22
C TYR A 248 -9.24 7.34 -0.72
N LEU A 249 -10.13 7.88 0.13
CA LEU A 249 -11.48 8.31 -0.29
C LEU A 249 -11.40 9.46 -1.30
N GLU A 250 -10.60 10.47 -1.00
CA GLU A 250 -10.37 11.61 -1.90
C GLU A 250 -9.83 11.13 -3.25
N LYS A 251 -8.88 10.18 -3.25
CA LYS A 251 -8.34 9.61 -4.49
C LYS A 251 -9.38 8.79 -5.27
N LEU A 252 -10.21 8.02 -4.57
CA LEU A 252 -11.29 7.25 -5.17
C LEU A 252 -12.32 8.16 -5.84
N ASP A 253 -12.71 9.24 -5.16
CA ASP A 253 -13.68 10.21 -5.65
C ASP A 253 -13.11 11.00 -6.84
N GLU A 254 -11.84 11.41 -6.79
CA GLU A 254 -11.13 12.03 -7.92
C GLU A 254 -11.17 11.12 -9.16
N ALA A 255 -10.83 9.83 -8.98
CA ALA A 255 -10.79 8.87 -10.07
C ALA A 255 -12.16 8.69 -10.74
N LEU A 256 -13.24 8.61 -9.95
CA LEU A 256 -14.60 8.39 -10.45
C LEU A 256 -15.28 9.66 -11.00
N ALA A 257 -14.83 10.85 -10.58
CA ALA A 257 -15.35 12.13 -11.07
C ALA A 257 -14.71 12.58 -12.39
N ALA A 258 -13.56 12.02 -12.77
CA ALA A 258 -12.87 12.37 -13.99
C ALA A 258 -13.76 12.08 -15.23
N PRO A 259 -13.93 13.05 -16.15
CA PRO A 259 -14.73 12.82 -17.36
C PRO A 259 -14.09 11.69 -18.21
N PRO A 260 -14.91 10.91 -18.95
CA PRO A 260 -14.39 9.89 -19.86
C PRO A 260 -13.38 10.54 -20.80
N SER A 261 -12.14 10.04 -20.84
CA SER A 261 -11.11 10.61 -21.70
C SER A 261 -11.51 10.40 -23.17
N ALA A 262 -12.02 11.46 -23.81
CA ALA A 262 -12.49 11.48 -25.19
C ALA A 262 -11.41 11.05 -26.21
N ASP A 263 -10.14 11.04 -25.81
CA ASP A 263 -9.00 10.73 -26.66
C ASP A 263 -8.78 9.23 -26.92
N ARG A 264 -9.56 8.33 -26.29
CA ARG A 264 -9.41 6.88 -26.51
C ARG A 264 -10.09 6.37 -27.79
N SER A 265 -11.01 7.13 -28.36
CA SER A 265 -11.77 6.70 -29.55
C SER A 265 -11.14 7.14 -30.87
N SER A 266 -10.26 8.14 -30.87
CA SER A 266 -9.68 8.73 -32.10
C SER A 266 -8.53 7.91 -32.69
N SER A 267 -7.83 7.11 -31.87
CA SER A 267 -6.59 6.44 -32.30
C SER A 267 -6.80 5.13 -33.08
N VAL A 268 -8.03 4.58 -33.10
CA VAL A 268 -8.34 3.33 -33.83
C VAL A 268 -8.78 3.61 -35.27
N GLU A 269 -9.40 4.75 -35.57
CA GLU A 269 -9.86 5.07 -36.93
C GLU A 269 -8.73 5.57 -37.86
N ALA A 270 -7.65 6.16 -37.33
CA ALA A 270 -6.58 6.71 -38.15
C ALA A 270 -5.55 5.68 -38.69
N ARG A 271 -5.63 4.40 -38.30
CA ARG A 271 -4.69 3.35 -38.76
C ARG A 271 -5.19 2.48 -39.92
N PHE A 272 -6.37 2.78 -40.47
CA PHE A 272 -6.95 2.06 -41.61
C PHE A 272 -6.99 2.86 -42.92
N GLU A 273 -6.18 3.92 -43.08
CA GLU A 273 -5.87 4.43 -44.41
C GLU A 273 -4.85 3.51 -45.08
N ALA A 274 -5.37 2.55 -45.84
CA ALA A 274 -4.61 1.68 -46.71
C ALA A 274 -3.77 2.50 -47.72
N PRO A 275 -2.53 2.09 -48.04
CA PRO A 275 -1.78 2.69 -49.12
C PRO A 275 -2.47 2.36 -50.45
N THR A 276 -3.23 3.31 -50.98
CA THR A 276 -3.65 3.29 -52.38
C THR A 276 -2.47 3.69 -53.25
N GLY A 277 -1.79 2.68 -53.80
CA GLY A 277 -1.25 2.71 -55.16
C GLY A 277 -0.02 3.60 -55.45
N GLY A 278 1.05 2.92 -55.85
CA GLY A 278 2.17 3.44 -56.63
C GLY A 278 2.97 2.30 -57.22
#